data_AF-A0A9P0F1K2-F1
#
_entry.id   AF-A0A9P0F1K2-F1
#
_cell.length_a   1.000
_cell.length_b   1.000
_cell.length_c   1.000
_cell.angle_alpha   90.00
_cell.angle_beta   90.00
_cell.angle_gamma   90.00
#
_symmetry.space_group_name_H-M   'P 1'
#
loop_
_entity.id
_entity.type
_entity.pdbx_description
1 polymer ?
#
loop_
_entity_poly.entity_id
_entity_poly.type
_entity_poly.pdbx_seq_one_letter_code
_entity_poly.pdbx_strand_id
1 'polypeptide(L)'
;MSYNICLDGRSSTLVSKFYPPIELNADKSYEMALVECEVANTIPNVTKGRNKFYYRKHGAKDFLWIEMAEGSYEVDSIAAFIEEHVPGIVIKPNSNTMKVEIISNEYDIDFAKNDCIGPLLGFSRKTFKAKDKILSDKPVDIMSVTAIRVSCNLVNNSYVNGSKSHVLFSFAIDVDPGFKMSQTPSQLIYLPINKRIIDEIILTFHETNNKLVNFRGESVSARLHIRECLT
;
A
#
# COMPACT_ATOMS: atom_id res chain seq x y z
N MET A 1 -21.33 2.31 30.07
CA MET A 1 -20.23 1.30 30.07
C MET A 1 -19.28 1.57 28.90
N SER A 2 -17.98 1.28 29.02
CA SER A 2 -17.02 1.40 27.91
C SER A 2 -15.95 0.29 27.94
N TYR A 3 -15.35 0.03 26.77
CA TYR A 3 -14.32 -0.98 26.57
C TYR A 3 -13.16 -0.40 25.75
N ASN A 4 -11.93 -0.69 26.18
CA ASN A 4 -10.72 -0.43 25.39
C ASN A 4 -10.22 -1.77 24.86
N ILE A 5 -10.13 -1.89 23.54
CA ILE A 5 -9.70 -3.12 22.86
C ILE A 5 -8.41 -2.84 22.10
N CYS A 6 -7.35 -3.56 22.43
CA CYS A 6 -6.10 -3.54 21.67
C CYS A 6 -6.05 -4.76 20.76
N LEU A 7 -5.65 -4.55 19.51
CA LEU A 7 -5.39 -5.60 18.54
C LEU A 7 -3.97 -5.44 18.02
N ASP A 8 -3.21 -6.53 18.04
CA ASP A 8 -1.84 -6.59 17.54
C ASP A 8 -1.68 -7.76 16.57
N GLY A 9 -0.80 -7.60 15.59
CA GLY A 9 -0.51 -8.66 14.63
C GLY A 9 0.60 -8.28 13.68
N ARG A 10 0.72 -9.05 12.59
CA ARG A 10 1.76 -8.88 11.57
C ARG A 10 1.19 -8.87 10.14
N SER A 11 -0.09 -8.53 10.03
CA SER A 11 -0.81 -8.57 8.76
C SER A 11 -1.80 -7.40 8.68
N SER A 12 -2.33 -7.16 7.49
CA SER A 12 -3.39 -6.16 7.26
C SER A 12 -4.76 -6.59 7.76
N THR A 13 -4.90 -7.77 8.34
CA THR A 13 -6.10 -8.23 9.04
C THR A 13 -5.73 -8.60 10.47
N LEU A 14 -6.26 -7.86 11.44
CA LEU A 14 -6.15 -8.18 12.86
C LEU A 14 -7.45 -8.81 13.32
N VAL A 15 -7.36 -9.93 14.02
CA VAL A 15 -8.51 -10.66 14.54
C VAL A 15 -8.34 -10.85 16.03
N SER A 16 -9.35 -10.46 16.80
CA SER A 16 -9.43 -10.75 18.24
C SER A 16 -10.72 -11.51 18.51
N LYS A 17 -10.61 -12.64 19.22
CA LYS A 17 -11.74 -13.49 19.61
C LYS A 17 -11.93 -13.41 21.12
N PHE A 18 -13.18 -13.31 21.56
CA PHE A 18 -13.55 -13.12 22.96
C PHE A 18 -14.28 -14.35 23.48
N TYR A 19 -13.74 -14.94 24.55
CA TYR A 19 -14.40 -16.00 25.31
C TYR A 19 -14.22 -15.76 26.82
N PRO A 20 -15.30 -15.45 27.57
CA PRO A 20 -16.68 -15.29 27.08
C PRO A 20 -16.83 -14.09 26.13
N PRO A 21 -17.87 -14.08 25.27
CA PRO A 21 -18.17 -12.92 24.43
C PRO A 21 -18.40 -11.65 25.26
N ILE A 22 -18.14 -10.49 24.66
CA ILE A 22 -18.51 -9.20 25.25
C ILE A 22 -20.01 -9.00 25.01
N GLU A 23 -20.79 -8.98 26.08
CA GLU A 23 -22.23 -8.73 26.05
C GLU A 23 -22.52 -7.26 26.34
N LEU A 24 -23.05 -6.56 25.33
CA LEU A 24 -23.50 -5.17 25.46
C LEU A 24 -24.94 -5.13 25.99
N ASN A 25 -25.26 -4.13 26.82
CA ASN A 25 -26.61 -3.96 27.34
C ASN A 25 -27.62 -3.76 26.19
N ALA A 26 -28.67 -4.59 26.15
CA ALA A 26 -29.68 -4.58 25.09
C ALA A 26 -30.49 -3.27 25.03
N ASP A 27 -30.67 -2.59 26.17
CA ASP A 27 -31.47 -1.38 26.31
C ASP A 27 -30.69 -0.10 25.98
N LYS A 28 -29.41 -0.23 25.61
CA LYS A 28 -28.50 0.90 25.36
C LYS A 28 -27.97 0.87 23.94
N SER A 29 -27.58 2.03 23.40
CA SER A 29 -26.86 2.11 22.13
C SER A 29 -25.37 2.18 22.38
N TYR A 30 -24.58 1.60 21.48
CA TYR A 30 -23.13 1.60 21.56
C TYR A 30 -22.51 2.03 20.25
N GLU A 31 -21.35 2.67 20.38
CA GLU A 31 -20.58 3.20 19.28
C GLU A 31 -19.09 2.89 19.47
N MET A 32 -18.35 2.85 18.37
CA MET A 32 -16.93 2.52 18.32
C MET A 32 -16.16 3.57 17.55
N ALA A 33 -14.96 3.89 18.04
CA ALA A 33 -13.97 4.67 17.31
C ALA A 33 -12.61 3.96 17.31
N LEU A 34 -11.80 4.22 16.27
CA LEU A 34 -10.36 3.98 16.33
C LEU A 34 -9.72 5.09 17.17
N VAL A 35 -8.93 4.73 18.17
CA VAL A 35 -8.22 5.70 19.02
C VAL A 35 -6.81 5.93 18.53
N GLU A 36 -6.12 4.87 18.14
CA GLU A 36 -4.79 4.95 17.53
C GLU A 36 -4.52 3.69 16.71
N CYS A 37 -3.58 3.79 15.77
CA CYS A 37 -2.93 2.63 15.18
C CYS A 37 -1.46 2.92 14.92
N GLU A 38 -0.63 1.88 15.05
CA GLU A 38 0.78 1.95 14.72
C GLU A 38 1.10 0.91 13.66
N VAL A 39 1.73 1.38 12.58
CA VAL A 39 2.15 0.52 11.47
C VAL A 39 3.51 0.98 10.96
N ALA A 40 4.37 0.05 10.55
CA ALA A 40 5.60 0.40 9.85
C ALA A 40 5.31 0.73 8.38
N ASN A 41 5.95 1.77 7.84
CA ASN A 41 5.91 2.03 6.40
C ASN A 41 6.90 1.10 5.68
N THR A 42 6.46 -0.13 5.44
CA THR A 42 7.19 -1.14 4.64
C THR A 42 6.44 -1.52 3.37
N ILE A 43 5.49 -0.67 2.95
CA ILE A 43 4.60 -0.96 1.83
C ILE A 43 5.43 -0.99 0.53
N PRO A 44 5.47 -2.13 -0.18
CA PRO A 44 6.33 -2.27 -1.34
C PRO A 44 5.70 -1.59 -2.57
N ASN A 45 6.50 -0.84 -3.31
CA ASN A 45 6.13 -0.32 -4.63
C ASN A 45 6.64 -1.24 -5.77
N VAL A 46 7.74 -1.96 -5.52
CA VAL A 46 8.20 -3.08 -6.35
C VAL A 46 7.66 -4.36 -5.74
N THR A 47 6.79 -5.07 -6.47
CA THR A 47 6.12 -6.30 -6.01
C THR A 47 6.41 -7.47 -6.94
N LYS A 48 6.29 -8.70 -6.43
CA LYS A 48 6.41 -9.90 -7.27
C LYS A 48 5.45 -9.81 -8.47
N GLY A 49 6.00 -9.99 -9.68
CA GLY A 49 5.22 -9.92 -10.90
C GLY A 49 5.06 -8.51 -11.47
N ARG A 50 5.80 -7.51 -10.96
CA ARG A 50 6.01 -6.18 -11.56
C ARG A 50 7.42 -5.65 -11.24
N ASN A 51 8.41 -6.54 -11.32
CA ASN A 51 9.75 -6.32 -10.77
C ASN A 51 10.87 -6.66 -11.77
N LYS A 52 10.54 -6.96 -13.03
CA LYS A 52 11.54 -7.33 -14.03
C LYS A 52 11.87 -6.20 -14.99
N PHE A 53 13.14 -6.10 -15.38
CA PHE A 53 13.59 -5.23 -16.45
C PHE A 53 14.11 -6.09 -17.60
N TYR A 54 13.42 -6.04 -18.75
CA TYR A 54 13.77 -6.84 -19.93
C TYR A 54 14.61 -6.06 -20.91
N TYR A 55 15.71 -6.68 -21.36
CA TYR A 55 16.66 -6.08 -22.28
C TYR A 55 17.26 -7.15 -23.21
N ARG A 56 17.78 -6.72 -24.36
CA ARG A 56 18.62 -7.57 -25.22
C ARG A 56 19.62 -6.73 -25.97
N LYS A 57 20.76 -7.31 -26.32
CA LYS A 57 21.70 -6.65 -27.22
C LYS A 57 21.02 -6.40 -28.56
N HIS A 58 21.25 -5.23 -29.16
CA HIS A 58 20.62 -4.87 -30.43
C HIS A 58 20.92 -5.92 -31.51
N GLY A 59 19.87 -6.39 -32.19
CA GLY A 59 19.97 -7.47 -33.18
C GLY A 59 19.98 -8.89 -32.60
N ALA A 60 20.06 -9.06 -31.28
CA ALA A 60 19.88 -10.37 -30.65
C ALA A 60 18.42 -10.85 -30.76
N LYS A 61 18.23 -12.17 -30.78
CA LYS A 61 16.91 -12.79 -30.93
C LYS A 61 16.08 -12.66 -29.65
N ASP A 62 16.65 -13.08 -28.53
CA ASP A 62 15.92 -13.29 -27.27
C ASP A 62 16.17 -12.16 -26.27
N PHE A 63 15.13 -11.85 -25.47
CA PHE A 63 15.22 -10.93 -24.34
C PHE A 63 15.69 -11.66 -23.08
N LEU A 64 16.63 -11.03 -22.38
CA LEU A 64 17.04 -11.36 -21.02
C LEU A 64 16.27 -10.47 -20.03
N TRP A 65 16.32 -10.80 -18.75
CA TRP A 65 15.79 -9.95 -17.70
C TRP A 65 16.65 -10.00 -16.44
N ILE A 66 16.63 -8.89 -15.72
CA ILE A 66 17.02 -8.82 -14.31
C ILE A 66 15.75 -8.65 -13.48
N GLU A 67 15.79 -9.13 -12.24
CA GLU A 67 14.64 -9.13 -11.34
C GLU A 67 14.99 -8.46 -10.02
N MET A 68 14.23 -7.42 -9.67
CA MET A 68 14.36 -6.71 -8.40
C MET A 68 13.63 -7.49 -7.30
N ALA A 69 14.19 -7.48 -6.09
CA ALA A 69 13.49 -8.00 -4.92
C ALA A 69 12.24 -7.16 -4.61
N GLU A 70 11.26 -7.76 -3.93
CA GLU A 70 10.11 -7.02 -3.43
C GLU A 70 10.56 -6.02 -2.35
N GLY A 71 10.13 -4.77 -2.47
CA GLY A 71 10.54 -3.71 -1.56
C GLY A 71 10.00 -2.33 -1.91
N SER A 72 10.42 -1.37 -1.09
CA SER A 72 10.10 0.05 -1.24
C SER A 72 11.34 0.73 -1.80
N TYR A 73 11.27 1.19 -3.04
CA TYR A 73 12.41 1.75 -3.75
C TYR A 73 12.14 3.19 -4.17
N GLU A 74 13.14 4.04 -4.01
CA GLU A 74 13.20 5.31 -4.71
C GLU A 74 13.62 5.11 -6.17
N VAL A 75 13.29 6.08 -7.03
CA VAL A 75 13.64 6.01 -8.46
C VAL A 75 15.15 5.85 -8.65
N ASP A 76 15.95 6.55 -7.85
CA ASP A 76 17.42 6.48 -7.91
C ASP A 76 17.94 5.09 -7.53
N SER A 77 17.28 4.40 -6.59
CA SER A 77 17.63 3.03 -6.21
C SER A 77 17.28 2.02 -7.32
N ILE A 78 16.16 2.22 -8.00
CA ILE A 78 15.79 1.43 -9.19
C ILE A 78 16.81 1.65 -10.32
N ALA A 79 17.18 2.91 -10.56
CA ALA A 79 18.19 3.28 -11.54
C ALA A 79 19.52 2.59 -11.26
N ALA A 80 20.08 2.77 -10.06
CA ALA A 80 21.34 2.18 -9.67
C ALA A 80 21.36 0.65 -9.84
N PHE A 81 20.28 -0.04 -9.45
CA PHE A 81 20.17 -1.49 -9.63
C PHE A 81 20.24 -1.90 -11.11
N ILE A 82 19.52 -1.20 -11.99
CA ILE A 82 19.50 -1.52 -13.42
C ILE A 82 20.86 -1.22 -14.06
N GLU A 83 21.49 -0.09 -13.71
CA GLU A 83 22.80 0.32 -14.25
C GLU A 83 23.93 -0.63 -13.82
N GLU A 84 23.89 -1.12 -12.58
CA GLU A 84 24.85 -2.11 -12.06
C GLU A 84 24.73 -3.45 -12.80
N HIS A 85 23.51 -3.93 -13.04
CA HIS A 85 23.27 -5.26 -13.62
C HIS A 85 23.25 -5.27 -15.15
N VAL A 86 23.02 -4.12 -15.80
CA VAL A 86 23.04 -3.97 -17.26
C VAL A 86 23.94 -2.80 -17.66
N PRO A 87 25.28 -2.98 -17.60
CA PRO A 87 26.22 -1.93 -17.99
C PRO A 87 25.96 -1.45 -19.43
N GLY A 88 25.82 -0.14 -19.60
CA GLY A 88 25.50 0.50 -20.88
C GLY A 88 24.05 1.01 -21.01
N ILE A 89 23.21 0.74 -20.00
CA ILE A 89 21.95 1.45 -19.76
C ILE A 89 22.20 2.51 -18.69
N VAL A 90 21.62 3.69 -18.86
CA VAL A 90 21.62 4.78 -17.87
C VAL A 90 20.19 5.29 -17.72
N ILE A 91 19.72 5.44 -16.50
CA ILE A 91 18.38 5.93 -16.16
C ILE A 91 18.53 7.31 -15.53
N LYS A 92 17.87 8.31 -16.14
CA LYS A 92 17.91 9.71 -15.71
C LYS A 92 16.53 10.16 -15.27
N PRO A 93 16.26 10.16 -13.95
CA PRO A 93 15.07 10.78 -13.41
C PRO A 93 15.11 12.30 -13.61
N ASN A 94 13.95 12.90 -13.85
CA ASN A 94 13.77 14.34 -13.92
C ASN A 94 12.73 14.77 -12.90
N SER A 95 13.19 15.29 -11.76
CA SER A 95 12.33 15.67 -10.63
C SER A 95 11.36 16.81 -10.93
N ASN A 96 11.60 17.61 -11.98
CA ASN A 96 10.67 18.68 -12.37
C ASN A 96 9.45 18.14 -13.12
N THR A 97 9.66 17.11 -13.94
CA THR A 97 8.58 16.48 -14.74
C THR A 97 8.05 15.20 -14.12
N MET A 98 8.75 14.70 -13.08
CA MET A 98 8.56 13.38 -12.49
C MET A 98 8.67 12.24 -13.50
N LYS A 99 9.38 12.44 -14.60
CA LYS A 99 9.57 11.46 -15.68
C LYS A 99 10.97 10.87 -15.68
N VAL A 100 11.14 9.78 -16.41
CA VAL A 100 12.41 9.08 -16.56
C VAL A 100 12.82 9.05 -18.03
N GLU A 101 14.06 9.42 -18.30
CA GLU A 101 14.74 9.13 -19.57
C GLU A 101 15.65 7.92 -19.41
N ILE A 102 15.65 7.01 -20.38
CA ILE A 102 16.59 5.89 -20.44
C ILE A 102 17.51 6.09 -21.64
N ILE A 103 18.81 6.05 -21.40
CA ILE A 103 19.84 6.07 -22.43
C ILE A 103 20.36 4.65 -22.58
N SER A 104 20.24 4.10 -23.78
CA SER A 104 20.76 2.78 -24.11
C SER A 104 21.34 2.79 -25.53
N ASN A 105 22.64 2.57 -25.66
CA ASN A 105 23.33 2.57 -26.96
C ASN A 105 23.39 1.19 -27.60
N GLU A 106 23.35 0.13 -26.78
CA GLU A 106 23.58 -1.25 -27.22
C GLU A 106 22.38 -2.16 -27.00
N TYR A 107 21.39 -1.76 -26.20
CA TYR A 107 20.28 -2.63 -25.80
C TYR A 107 18.92 -2.13 -26.26
N ASP A 108 18.13 -3.03 -26.83
CA ASP A 108 16.69 -2.87 -26.93
C ASP A 108 16.06 -3.18 -25.56
N ILE A 109 15.00 -2.46 -25.18
CA ILE A 109 14.32 -2.57 -23.88
C ILE A 109 12.85 -2.96 -24.11
N ASP A 110 12.34 -3.93 -23.34
CA ASP A 110 10.95 -4.40 -23.48
C ASP A 110 10.10 -4.15 -22.23
N PHE A 111 9.15 -3.22 -22.33
CA PHE A 111 8.11 -2.99 -21.32
C PHE A 111 6.74 -3.55 -21.73
N ALA A 112 6.65 -4.30 -22.83
CA ALA A 112 5.41 -4.95 -23.23
C ALA A 112 5.02 -6.10 -22.29
N LYS A 113 6.00 -6.73 -21.62
CA LYS A 113 5.77 -7.85 -20.70
C LYS A 113 4.94 -7.46 -19.49
N ASN A 114 4.03 -8.34 -19.07
CA ASN A 114 3.10 -8.06 -17.97
C ASN A 114 3.79 -7.83 -16.63
N ASP A 115 4.91 -8.52 -16.40
CA ASP A 115 5.69 -8.50 -15.17
C ASP A 115 6.87 -7.51 -15.17
N CYS A 116 6.92 -6.63 -16.17
CA CYS A 116 7.96 -5.61 -16.23
C CYS A 116 7.75 -4.46 -15.23
N ILE A 117 8.85 -3.81 -14.88
CA ILE A 117 8.93 -2.62 -14.04
C ILE A 117 8.50 -1.34 -14.77
N GLY A 118 8.38 -1.38 -16.11
CA GLY A 118 8.11 -0.22 -16.96
C GLY A 118 6.96 0.68 -16.49
N PRO A 119 5.77 0.14 -16.15
CA PRO A 119 4.67 0.94 -15.62
C PRO A 119 5.01 1.72 -14.36
N LEU A 120 5.82 1.16 -13.46
CA LEU A 120 6.28 1.84 -12.24
C LEU A 120 7.16 3.06 -12.57
N LEU A 121 7.97 2.94 -13.62
CA LEU A 121 8.81 4.02 -14.16
C LEU A 121 8.05 4.96 -15.11
N GLY A 122 6.73 4.84 -15.22
CA GLY A 122 5.89 5.72 -16.05
C GLY A 122 5.86 5.37 -17.54
N PHE A 123 6.29 4.17 -17.93
CA PHE A 123 6.25 3.70 -19.32
C PHE A 123 4.98 2.90 -19.63
N SER A 124 4.35 3.22 -20.76
CA SER A 124 3.36 2.37 -21.42
C SER A 124 4.00 1.07 -21.93
N ARG A 125 3.15 0.06 -22.15
CA ARG A 125 3.57 -1.26 -22.62
C ARG A 125 4.04 -1.21 -24.08
N LYS A 126 5.35 -1.10 -24.27
CA LYS A 126 6.01 -1.09 -25.60
C LYS A 126 7.48 -1.51 -25.49
N THR A 127 8.06 -1.80 -26.65
CA THR A 127 9.48 -2.10 -26.80
C THR A 127 10.19 -0.90 -27.44
N PHE A 128 11.43 -0.65 -27.05
CA PHE A 128 12.29 0.41 -27.55
C PHE A 128 13.56 -0.18 -28.14
N LYS A 129 14.08 0.40 -29.22
CA LYS A 129 15.36 -0.03 -29.80
C LYS A 129 16.52 0.73 -29.17
N ALA A 130 17.69 0.13 -29.23
CA ALA A 130 18.94 0.83 -28.91
C ALA A 130 19.06 2.14 -29.70
N LYS A 131 19.57 3.19 -29.06
CA LYS A 131 19.75 4.57 -29.57
C LYS A 131 18.46 5.36 -29.80
N ASP A 132 17.29 4.79 -29.51
CA ASP A 132 16.05 5.56 -29.49
C ASP A 132 16.06 6.58 -28.35
N LYS A 133 15.28 7.66 -28.50
CA LYS A 133 14.96 8.54 -27.37
C LYS A 133 13.88 7.87 -26.51
N ILE A 134 14.28 7.33 -25.37
CA ILE A 134 13.40 6.58 -24.47
C ILE A 134 12.98 7.48 -23.30
N LEU A 135 11.83 8.13 -23.43
CA LEU A 135 11.24 8.97 -22.38
C LEU A 135 9.92 8.36 -21.90
N SER A 136 9.69 8.38 -20.58
CA SER A 136 8.45 7.91 -19.99
C SER A 136 7.26 8.77 -20.44
N ASP A 137 6.15 8.12 -20.81
CA ASP A 137 4.93 8.81 -21.23
C ASP A 137 4.18 9.42 -20.04
N LYS A 138 4.33 8.84 -18.84
CA LYS A 138 3.71 9.28 -17.60
C LYS A 138 4.77 9.60 -16.54
N PRO A 139 4.41 10.37 -15.49
CA PRO A 139 5.19 10.42 -14.27
C PRO A 139 5.45 9.02 -13.70
N VAL A 140 6.54 8.87 -12.95
CA VAL A 140 6.81 7.68 -12.15
C VAL A 140 5.68 7.45 -11.14
N ASP A 141 5.35 6.19 -10.89
CA ASP A 141 4.25 5.78 -10.02
C ASP A 141 4.76 4.97 -8.81
N ILE A 142 5.82 5.46 -8.17
CA ILE A 142 6.43 4.81 -6.99
C ILE A 142 5.66 5.09 -5.68
N MET A 143 4.67 6.00 -5.71
CA MET A 143 3.83 6.42 -4.58
C MET A 143 2.33 6.15 -4.82
N SER A 144 1.98 4.99 -5.40
CA SER A 144 0.59 4.67 -5.77
C SER A 144 -0.37 4.53 -4.57
N VAL A 145 0.14 4.31 -3.36
CA VAL A 145 -0.64 4.25 -2.12
C VAL A 145 -0.68 5.63 -1.48
N THR A 146 -1.85 6.28 -1.56
CA THR A 146 -2.02 7.65 -1.03
C THR A 146 -2.61 7.68 0.38
N ALA A 147 -3.43 6.69 0.72
CA ALA A 147 -4.06 6.60 2.03
C ALA A 147 -4.31 5.14 2.43
N ILE A 148 -4.27 4.91 3.74
CA ILE A 148 -4.66 3.66 4.39
C ILE A 148 -5.99 3.87 5.09
N ARG A 149 -6.96 3.02 4.78
CA ARG A 149 -8.29 2.97 5.41
C ARG A 149 -8.33 1.83 6.40
N VAL A 150 -8.71 2.13 7.64
CA VAL A 150 -8.90 1.15 8.71
C VAL A 150 -10.39 0.84 8.80
N SER A 151 -10.77 -0.42 8.62
CA SER A 151 -12.17 -0.87 8.64
C SER A 151 -12.41 -1.91 9.72
N CYS A 152 -13.60 -1.94 10.31
CA CYS A 152 -13.97 -2.88 11.37
C CYS A 152 -15.32 -3.54 11.09
N ASN A 153 -15.40 -4.87 11.22
CA ASN A 153 -16.63 -5.64 10.98
C ASN A 153 -17.82 -5.22 11.87
N LEU A 154 -17.56 -4.56 13.00
CA LEU A 154 -18.60 -4.16 13.96
C LEU A 154 -19.29 -2.82 13.67
N VAL A 155 -18.75 -1.99 12.78
CA VAL A 155 -19.34 -0.67 12.52
C VAL A 155 -20.13 -0.64 11.23
N ASN A 156 -21.20 0.14 11.20
CA ASN A 156 -21.94 0.46 9.99
C ASN A 156 -21.88 1.97 9.72
N ASN A 157 -22.47 2.41 8.60
CA ASN A 157 -22.71 3.82 8.28
C ASN A 157 -21.46 4.63 7.91
N SER A 158 -20.43 3.98 7.38
CA SER A 158 -19.40 4.66 6.59
C SER A 158 -19.64 4.45 5.09
N TYR A 159 -19.05 5.29 4.25
CA TYR A 159 -19.16 5.19 2.80
C TYR A 159 -17.80 5.41 2.14
N VAL A 160 -17.53 4.64 1.10
CA VAL A 160 -16.36 4.80 0.22
C VAL A 160 -16.90 4.95 -1.20
N ASN A 161 -16.63 6.09 -1.84
CA ASN A 161 -17.08 6.39 -3.22
C ASN A 161 -18.59 6.12 -3.44
N GLY A 162 -19.44 6.58 -2.51
CA GLY A 162 -20.89 6.39 -2.58
C GLY A 162 -21.41 5.01 -2.18
N SER A 163 -20.52 4.03 -1.95
CA SER A 163 -20.90 2.68 -1.51
C SER A 163 -20.74 2.52 -0.01
N LYS A 164 -21.71 1.87 0.64
CA LYS A 164 -21.67 1.57 2.09
C LYS A 164 -20.44 0.73 2.43
N SER A 165 -19.81 1.03 3.57
CA SER A 165 -18.57 0.41 4.02
C SER A 165 -18.49 0.34 5.55
N HIS A 166 -17.33 -0.09 6.05
CA HIS A 166 -17.01 -0.33 7.45
C HIS A 166 -15.78 0.46 7.95
N VAL A 167 -15.43 1.55 7.27
CA VAL A 167 -14.26 2.39 7.57
C VAL A 167 -14.47 3.19 8.86
N LEU A 168 -13.55 3.04 9.81
CA LEU A 168 -13.46 3.82 11.05
C LEU A 168 -12.63 5.10 10.88
N PHE A 169 -11.54 5.00 10.12
CA PHE A 169 -10.55 6.07 9.98
C PHE A 169 -9.74 5.89 8.70
N SER A 170 -9.21 6.99 8.18
CA SER A 170 -8.28 6.99 7.05
C SER A 170 -7.18 8.00 7.29
N PHE A 171 -5.94 7.63 6.96
CA PHE A 171 -4.77 8.49 7.08
C PHE A 171 -3.87 8.37 5.84
N ALA A 172 -3.08 9.40 5.58
CA ALA A 172 -2.09 9.40 4.50
C ALA A 172 -0.78 8.75 4.98
N ILE A 173 0.02 8.26 4.04
CA ILE A 173 1.41 7.88 4.35
C ILE A 173 2.22 9.17 4.36
N ASP A 174 2.72 9.55 5.52
CA ASP A 174 3.39 10.84 5.78
C ASP A 174 4.85 10.68 6.24
N VAL A 175 5.37 9.46 6.23
CA VAL A 175 6.75 9.13 6.57
C VAL A 175 7.41 8.33 5.45
N ASP A 176 8.73 8.44 5.34
CA ASP A 176 9.51 7.68 4.36
C ASP A 176 9.47 6.16 4.64
N PRO A 177 9.75 5.32 3.63
CA PRO A 177 9.90 3.89 3.84
C PRO A 177 10.92 3.56 4.93
N GLY A 178 10.59 2.61 5.81
CA GLY A 178 11.41 2.19 6.95
C GLY A 178 11.10 2.91 8.27
N PHE A 179 10.25 3.94 8.26
CA PHE A 179 9.81 4.63 9.48
C PHE A 179 8.47 4.09 10.00
N LYS A 180 8.19 4.34 11.29
CA LYS A 180 6.91 4.00 11.92
C LYS A 180 5.89 5.11 11.69
N MET A 181 4.69 4.76 11.26
CA MET A 181 3.50 5.61 11.27
C MET A 181 2.74 5.38 12.57
N SER A 182 2.73 6.38 13.46
CA SER A 182 1.87 6.41 14.65
C SER A 182 0.72 7.36 14.39
N GLN A 183 -0.48 6.83 14.22
CA GLN A 183 -1.64 7.59 13.77
C GLN A 183 -2.68 7.65 14.88
N THR A 184 -2.97 8.87 15.33
CA THR A 184 -3.98 9.17 16.35
C THR A 184 -4.96 10.18 15.76
N PRO A 185 -6.25 9.83 15.58
CA PRO A 185 -7.23 10.79 15.08
C PRO A 185 -7.32 12.01 15.99
N SER A 186 -7.22 13.21 15.42
CA SER A 186 -7.35 14.47 16.17
C SER A 186 -8.73 14.62 16.83
N GLN A 187 -9.74 14.04 16.21
CA GLN A 187 -11.08 13.87 16.76
C GLN A 187 -11.53 12.44 16.55
N LEU A 188 -12.01 11.80 17.61
CA LEU A 188 -12.54 10.45 17.54
C LEU A 188 -13.91 10.46 16.87
N ILE A 189 -14.02 9.81 15.72
CA ILE A 189 -15.29 9.60 15.02
C ILE A 189 -15.89 8.29 15.51
N TYR A 190 -17.01 8.38 16.22
CA TYR A 190 -17.72 7.22 16.71
C TYR A 190 -18.81 6.80 15.72
N LEU A 191 -18.80 5.52 15.35
CA LEU A 191 -19.79 4.90 14.48
C LEU A 191 -20.61 3.86 15.25
N PRO A 192 -21.91 3.70 14.94
CA PRO A 192 -22.76 2.78 15.67
C PRO A 192 -22.32 1.32 15.45
N ILE A 193 -22.31 0.56 16.54
CA ILE A 193 -22.01 -0.87 16.54
C ILE A 193 -23.22 -1.67 16.03
N ASN A 194 -22.98 -2.68 15.21
CA ASN A 194 -23.99 -3.49 14.55
C ASN A 194 -24.32 -4.84 15.24
N LYS A 195 -23.63 -5.17 16.33
CA LYS A 195 -23.81 -6.40 17.13
C LYS A 195 -23.94 -6.09 18.62
N ARG A 196 -24.69 -6.94 19.35
CA ARG A 196 -24.84 -6.86 20.82
C ARG A 196 -23.94 -7.83 21.58
N ILE A 197 -23.74 -9.00 20.99
CA ILE A 197 -22.83 -10.03 21.49
C ILE A 197 -21.61 -10.00 20.56
N ILE A 198 -20.46 -9.67 21.12
CA ILE A 198 -19.20 -9.54 20.38
C ILE A 198 -18.30 -10.71 20.80
N ASP A 199 -18.26 -11.72 19.95
CA ASP A 199 -17.37 -12.88 20.02
C ASP A 199 -16.09 -12.67 19.20
N GLU A 200 -16.12 -11.76 18.22
CA GLU A 200 -14.99 -11.47 17.33
C GLU A 200 -14.98 -10.02 16.83
N ILE A 201 -13.80 -9.41 16.86
CA ILE A 201 -13.48 -8.15 16.17
C ILE A 201 -12.47 -8.45 15.06
N ILE A 202 -12.79 -8.01 13.84
CA ILE A 202 -11.88 -8.03 12.70
C ILE A 202 -11.62 -6.59 12.27
N LEU A 203 -10.34 -6.19 12.30
CA LEU A 203 -9.85 -4.92 11.80
C LEU A 203 -9.06 -5.14 10.52
N THR A 204 -9.39 -4.45 9.43
CA THR A 204 -8.68 -4.56 8.14
C THR A 204 -8.10 -3.23 7.67
N PHE A 205 -6.91 -3.29 7.08
CA PHE A 205 -6.19 -2.14 6.53
C PHE A 205 -6.18 -2.23 5.01
N HIS A 206 -6.80 -1.25 4.34
CA HIS A 206 -6.93 -1.20 2.89
C HIS A 206 -6.21 0.02 2.30
N GLU A 207 -5.52 -0.15 1.17
CA GLU A 207 -4.99 0.97 0.38
C GLU A 207 -6.08 1.65 -0.46
N THR A 208 -5.72 2.74 -1.15
CA THR A 208 -6.62 3.58 -1.96
C THR A 208 -7.50 2.80 -2.95
N ASN A 209 -7.01 1.67 -3.48
CA ASN A 209 -7.70 0.77 -4.42
C ASN A 209 -8.47 -0.39 -3.76
N ASN A 210 -8.73 -0.31 -2.45
CA ASN A 210 -9.44 -1.33 -1.66
C ASN A 210 -8.72 -2.70 -1.54
N LYS A 211 -7.48 -2.81 -2.03
CA LYS A 211 -6.64 -3.97 -1.74
C LYS A 211 -6.16 -3.91 -0.30
N LEU A 212 -5.87 -5.07 0.27
CA LEU A 212 -5.24 -5.14 1.58
C LEU A 212 -3.82 -4.59 1.50
N VAL A 213 -3.43 -3.81 2.51
CA VAL A 213 -2.06 -3.31 2.61
C VAL A 213 -1.09 -4.48 2.81
N ASN A 214 0.05 -4.45 2.13
CA ASN A 214 1.13 -5.40 2.36
C ASN A 214 2.14 -4.79 3.35
N PHE A 215 2.00 -5.11 4.64
CA PHE A 215 2.93 -4.70 5.69
C PHE A 215 4.21 -5.57 5.75
N ARG A 216 4.40 -6.51 4.82
CA ARG A 216 5.58 -7.39 4.72
C ARG A 216 5.93 -8.15 6.02
N GLY A 217 4.93 -8.45 6.84
CA GLY A 217 5.11 -9.17 8.12
C GLY A 217 5.55 -8.29 9.29
N GLU A 218 5.60 -6.97 9.12
CA GLU A 218 5.86 -6.02 10.19
C GLU A 218 4.73 -5.94 11.20
N SER A 219 5.06 -5.51 12.41
CA SER A 219 4.11 -5.33 13.49
C SER A 219 3.08 -4.25 13.15
N VAL A 220 1.82 -4.56 13.43
CA VAL A 220 0.65 -3.69 13.28
C VAL A 220 -0.10 -3.72 14.59
N SER A 221 -0.39 -2.56 15.16
CA SER A 221 -1.22 -2.42 16.36
C SER A 221 -2.35 -1.43 16.14
N ALA A 222 -3.46 -1.62 16.83
CA ALA A 222 -4.57 -0.69 16.83
C ALA A 222 -5.32 -0.75 18.16
N ARG A 223 -5.78 0.41 18.63
CA ARG A 223 -6.64 0.52 19.80
C ARG A 223 -8.00 1.05 19.41
N LEU A 224 -9.03 0.29 19.73
CA LEU A 224 -10.43 0.65 19.55
C LEU A 224 -11.04 1.03 20.90
N HIS A 225 -11.94 1.99 20.88
CA HIS A 225 -12.75 2.35 22.04
C HIS A 225 -14.22 2.14 21.71
N ILE A 226 -14.89 1.31 22.50
CA ILE A 226 -16.33 1.10 22.47
C ILE A 226 -16.93 1.84 23.66
N ARG A 227 -17.99 2.61 23.44
CA ARG A 227 -18.74 3.25 24.53
C ARG A 227 -20.23 3.21 24.29
N GLU A 228 -20.95 3.30 25.39
CA GLU A 228 -22.38 3.61 25.38
C GLU A 228 -22.61 5.02 24.84
N CYS A 229 -23.59 5.20 23.96
CA CYS A 229 -24.00 6.51 23.47
C CYS A 229 -24.55 7.33 24.63
N LEU A 230 -24.11 8.59 24.73
CA LEU A 230 -24.71 9.53 25.68
C LEU A 230 -26.08 9.91 25.14
N THR A 231 -27.12 9.33 25.72
CA THR A 231 -28.53 9.72 25.51
C THR A 231 -28.90 10.88 26.40
#